data_AF-A0AAQ3LFJ1-F1
#
_entry.id   AF-A0AAQ3LFJ1-F1
#
_cell.length_a   1.000
_cell.length_b   1.000
_cell.length_c   1.000
_cell.angle_alpha   90.00
_cell.angle_beta   90.00
_cell.angle_gamma   90.00
#
_symmetry.space_group_name_H-M   'P 1'
#
loop_
_entity.id
_entity.type
_entity.pdbx_description
1 polymer ?
#
loop_
_entity_poly.entity_id
_entity_poly.type
_entity_poly.pdbx_seq_one_letter_code
_entity_poly.pdbx_strand_id
1 'polypeptide(L)'
;MALLILLSFPASQLGYTIPVSAQGLIIDDILFLSLVILFPMPYATVAIIRSRNPLKNLINIPALMALMIGISINQSFAVIEALLGHKSSFVRTPKYGNDKDSNELTKRMIKYKSPFSIKTIIELVLCIYVGLAAFFFFRNGHSISGMSMLLATAGLGYIGVNSLIEYIRLAKARA
;
A
#
# COMPACT_ATOMS: atom_id res chain seq x y z
N MET A 1 -1.64 5.59 7.59
CA MET A 1 -1.46 5.59 6.11
C MET A 1 -2.78 5.60 5.37
N ALA A 2 -3.67 4.62 5.54
CA ALA A 2 -4.99 4.63 4.88
C ALA A 2 -5.81 5.91 5.15
N LEU A 3 -5.86 6.38 6.40
CA LEU A 3 -6.51 7.66 6.76
C LEU A 3 -5.87 8.88 6.11
N LEU A 4 -4.53 8.90 5.98
CA LEU A 4 -3.83 10.00 5.32
C LEU A 4 -4.23 10.05 3.85
N ILE A 5 -4.12 8.92 3.15
CA ILE A 5 -4.51 8.79 1.74
C ILE A 5 -5.96 9.23 1.51
N LEU A 6 -6.87 8.84 2.41
CA LEU A 6 -8.29 9.16 2.31
C LEU A 6 -8.60 10.63 2.64
N LEU A 7 -7.83 11.27 3.52
CA LEU A 7 -8.04 12.66 3.93
C LEU A 7 -7.24 13.65 3.07
N SER A 8 -6.20 13.22 2.37
CA SER A 8 -5.35 14.11 1.55
C SER A 8 -6.12 14.79 0.41
N PHE A 9 -7.04 14.09 -0.24
CA PHE A 9 -7.84 14.65 -1.33
C PHE A 9 -8.90 15.68 -0.85
N PRO A 10 -9.75 15.41 0.16
CA PRO A 10 -10.67 16.42 0.67
C PRO A 10 -9.93 17.59 1.32
N ALA A 11 -8.77 17.35 1.97
CA ALA A 11 -7.94 18.42 2.49
C ALA A 11 -7.44 19.36 1.39
N SER A 12 -7.04 18.83 0.22
CA SER A 12 -6.62 19.67 -0.92
C SER A 12 -7.79 20.43 -1.55
N GLN A 13 -9.00 19.86 -1.56
CA GLN A 13 -10.21 20.56 -1.99
C GLN A 13 -10.69 21.61 -0.97
N LEU A 14 -10.48 21.40 0.34
CA LEU A 14 -10.78 22.40 1.37
C LEU A 14 -9.81 23.60 1.29
N GLY A 15 -8.53 23.33 0.98
CA GLY A 15 -7.57 24.35 0.59
C GLY A 15 -7.97 25.15 -0.64
N TYR A 16 -8.93 24.68 -1.46
CA TYR A 16 -9.45 25.50 -2.57
C TYR A 16 -10.41 26.61 -2.09
N THR A 17 -11.11 26.40 -0.97
CA THR A 17 -12.10 27.36 -0.44
C THR A 17 -11.51 28.47 0.43
N ILE A 18 -10.35 28.21 1.03
CA ILE A 18 -9.56 29.21 1.75
C ILE A 18 -8.44 29.59 0.78
N PRO A 19 -8.23 30.87 0.42
CA PRO A 19 -7.13 31.23 -0.48
C PRO A 19 -5.81 30.84 0.19
N VAL A 20 -5.31 29.64 -0.09
CA VAL A 20 -4.03 29.21 0.45
C VAL A 20 -3.01 30.05 -0.27
N SER A 21 -2.45 31.01 0.46
CA SER A 21 -1.20 31.66 0.09
C SER A 21 -0.19 30.59 -0.37
N ALA A 22 0.77 30.96 -1.23
CA ALA A 22 1.82 30.06 -1.70
C ALA A 22 2.51 29.26 -0.57
N GLN A 23 2.45 29.75 0.67
CA GLN A 23 2.94 29.10 1.88
C GLN A 23 2.24 27.76 2.18
N GLY A 24 0.93 27.61 1.98
CA GLY A 24 0.26 26.33 2.26
C GLY A 24 0.51 25.25 1.21
N LEU A 25 0.77 25.66 -0.03
CA LEU A 25 1.23 24.80 -1.12
C LEU A 25 2.59 24.17 -0.78
N ILE A 26 3.50 24.98 -0.25
CA ILE A 26 4.83 24.56 0.20
C ILE A 26 4.74 23.61 1.40
N ILE A 27 3.87 23.90 2.37
CA ILE A 27 3.71 23.05 3.57
C ILE A 27 3.22 21.65 3.18
N ASP A 28 2.22 21.54 2.30
CA ASP A 28 1.68 20.24 1.87
C ASP A 28 2.75 19.40 1.15
N ASP A 29 3.47 20.00 0.20
CA ASP A 29 4.53 19.31 -0.54
C ASP A 29 5.70 18.89 0.38
N ILE A 30 6.04 19.69 1.40
CA ILE A 30 7.05 19.32 2.41
C ILE A 30 6.57 18.14 3.27
N LEU A 31 5.32 18.13 3.69
CA LEU A 31 4.75 17.03 4.47
C LEU A 31 4.78 15.73 3.66
N PHE A 32 4.37 15.78 2.39
CA PHE A 32 4.46 14.62 1.49
C PHE A 32 5.89 14.16 1.26
N LEU A 33 6.82 15.09 1.02
CA LEU A 33 8.24 14.77 0.85
C LEU A 33 8.82 14.10 2.10
N SER A 34 8.46 14.58 3.29
CA SER A 34 8.92 14.01 4.56
C SER A 34 8.50 12.55 4.71
N LEU A 35 7.28 12.19 4.30
CA LEU A 35 6.78 10.83 4.32
C LEU A 35 7.48 9.95 3.28
N VAL A 36 7.69 10.47 2.08
CA VAL A 36 8.40 9.77 0.99
C VAL A 36 9.84 9.48 1.36
N ILE A 37 10.48 10.31 2.18
CA ILE A 37 11.86 10.09 2.65
C ILE A 37 11.90 9.22 3.91
N LEU A 38 11.11 9.52 4.93
CA LEU A 38 11.22 8.88 6.24
C LEU A 38 10.83 7.39 6.20
N PHE A 39 9.82 7.04 5.41
CA PHE A 39 9.31 5.67 5.34
C PHE A 39 10.29 4.65 4.73
N PRO A 40 10.98 4.94 3.60
CA PRO A 40 11.98 4.03 3.04
C PRO A 40 13.34 4.08 3.75
N MET A 41 13.66 5.12 4.54
CA MET A 41 14.98 5.29 5.15
C MET A 41 15.48 4.05 5.92
N PRO A 42 14.69 3.40 6.80
CA PRO A 42 15.12 2.19 7.49
C PRO A 42 15.47 1.02 6.55
N TYR A 43 14.81 0.95 5.39
CA TYR A 43 15.10 -0.07 4.37
C TYR A 43 16.33 0.28 3.55
N ALA A 44 16.52 1.58 3.25
CA ALA A 44 17.71 2.08 2.58
C ALA A 44 18.98 1.80 3.42
N THR A 45 18.94 2.04 4.73
CA THR A 45 20.08 1.74 5.60
C THR A 45 20.42 0.26 5.62
N VAL A 46 19.41 -0.63 5.73
CA VAL A 46 19.62 -2.08 5.65
C VAL A 46 20.16 -2.50 4.27
N ALA A 47 19.65 -1.91 3.19
CA ALA A 47 20.11 -2.18 1.83
C ALA A 47 21.57 -1.78 1.62
N ILE A 48 22.03 -0.69 2.26
CA ILE A 48 23.43 -0.23 2.18
C ILE A 48 24.33 -1.11 3.05
N ILE A 49 23.92 -1.41 4.29
CA ILE A 49 24.78 -2.10 5.26
C ILE A 49 24.92 -3.59 4.97
N ARG A 50 23.85 -4.26 4.53
CA ARG A 50 23.80 -5.74 4.48
C ARG A 50 23.83 -6.33 3.07
N SER A 51 23.67 -5.51 2.02
CA SER A 51 23.62 -6.02 0.65
C SER A 51 25.00 -6.17 0.03
N ARG A 52 25.20 -7.25 -0.73
CA ARG A 52 26.33 -7.36 -1.67
C ARG A 52 26.25 -6.34 -2.81
N ASN A 53 25.04 -5.91 -3.18
CA ASN A 53 24.77 -4.99 -4.29
C ASN A 53 23.79 -3.89 -3.83
N PRO A 54 24.27 -2.82 -3.17
CA PRO A 54 23.40 -1.80 -2.59
C PRO A 54 22.61 -1.02 -3.64
N LEU A 55 23.20 -0.74 -4.81
CA LEU A 55 22.56 0.02 -5.88
C LEU A 55 21.28 -0.66 -6.39
N LYS A 56 21.35 -1.97 -6.64
CA LYS A 56 20.20 -2.77 -7.10
C LYS A 56 19.05 -2.74 -6.06
N ASN A 57 19.39 -2.82 -4.78
CA ASN A 57 18.38 -2.80 -3.73
C ASN A 57 17.77 -1.40 -3.55
N LEU A 58 18.57 -0.35 -3.73
CA LEU A 58 18.09 1.03 -3.66
C LEU A 58 17.08 1.34 -4.77
N ILE A 59 17.33 0.84 -5.99
CA ILE A 59 16.40 0.97 -7.13
C ILE A 59 15.06 0.26 -6.87
N ASN A 60 15.04 -0.78 -6.04
CA ASN A 60 13.82 -1.51 -5.69
C ASN A 60 12.98 -0.81 -4.61
N ILE A 61 13.50 0.23 -3.95
CA ILE A 61 12.81 0.91 -2.85
C ILE A 61 11.45 1.50 -3.26
N PRO A 62 11.30 2.20 -4.41
CA PRO A 62 10.01 2.71 -4.84
C PRO A 62 8.96 1.59 -5.00
N ALA A 63 9.35 0.46 -5.57
CA ALA A 63 8.47 -0.70 -5.70
C ALA A 63 8.09 -1.27 -4.32
N LEU A 64 9.05 -1.33 -3.39
CA LEU A 64 8.80 -1.74 -2.02
C LEU A 64 7.82 -0.77 -1.32
N MET A 65 7.98 0.54 -1.52
CA MET A 65 7.08 1.55 -0.96
C MET A 65 5.65 1.40 -1.49
N ALA A 66 5.49 1.21 -2.80
CA ALA A 66 4.18 0.95 -3.41
C ALA A 66 3.53 -0.29 -2.75
N LEU A 67 4.30 -1.37 -2.57
CA LEU A 67 3.81 -2.59 -1.92
C LEU A 67 3.40 -2.33 -0.46
N MET A 68 4.21 -1.60 0.32
CA MET A 68 3.92 -1.25 1.71
C MET A 68 2.64 -0.42 1.85
N ILE A 69 2.39 0.50 0.90
CA ILE A 69 1.15 1.27 0.85
C ILE A 69 -0.02 0.36 0.52
N GLY A 70 0.13 -0.52 -0.46
CA GLY A 70 -0.91 -1.46 -0.88
C GLY A 70 -1.41 -2.33 0.28
N ILE A 71 -0.49 -2.91 1.07
CA ILE A 71 -0.87 -3.83 2.16
C ILE A 71 -1.58 -3.12 3.31
N SER A 72 -1.50 -1.79 3.38
CA SER A 72 -1.98 -1.00 4.52
C SER A 72 -3.49 -1.09 4.75
N ILE A 73 -4.29 -1.36 3.72
CA ILE A 73 -5.75 -1.55 3.85
C ILE A 73 -6.05 -2.79 4.66
N ASN A 74 -5.44 -3.92 4.29
CA ASN A 74 -5.63 -5.17 5.02
C ASN A 74 -5.18 -5.05 6.49
N GLN A 75 -4.08 -4.34 6.74
CA GLN A 75 -3.63 -4.02 8.10
C GLN A 75 -4.61 -3.13 8.85
N SER A 76 -5.23 -2.16 8.17
CA SER A 76 -6.23 -1.27 8.79
C SER A 76 -7.48 -2.05 9.22
N PHE A 77 -7.95 -2.97 8.38
CA PHE A 77 -9.06 -3.87 8.74
C PHE A 77 -8.72 -4.76 9.94
N ALA A 78 -7.51 -5.31 10.00
CA ALA A 78 -7.09 -6.13 11.13
C ALA A 78 -7.09 -5.36 12.46
N VAL A 79 -6.69 -4.08 12.45
CA VAL A 79 -6.75 -3.21 13.63
C VAL A 79 -8.20 -2.95 14.04
N ILE A 80 -9.09 -2.66 13.08
CA ILE A 80 -10.52 -2.43 13.35
C ILE A 80 -11.17 -3.70 13.93
N GLU A 81 -10.92 -4.87 13.32
CA GLU A 81 -11.38 -6.17 13.82
C GLU A 81 -10.90 -6.40 15.27
N ALA A 82 -9.63 -6.11 15.57
CA ALA A 82 -9.07 -6.25 16.90
C ALA A 82 -9.70 -5.30 17.93
N LEU A 83 -9.95 -4.03 17.56
CA LEU A 83 -10.61 -3.05 18.43
C LEU A 83 -12.06 -3.41 18.73
N LEU A 84 -12.77 -4.03 17.78
CA LEU A 84 -14.14 -4.53 17.96
C LEU A 84 -14.22 -5.85 18.73
N GLY A 85 -13.09 -6.37 19.21
CA GLY A 85 -13.03 -7.63 19.95
C GLY A 85 -13.29 -8.87 19.09
N HIS A 86 -13.30 -8.74 17.76
CA HIS A 86 -13.35 -9.88 16.87
C HIS A 86 -12.03 -10.64 17.02
N LYS A 87 -12.12 -11.89 17.50
CA LYS A 87 -10.99 -12.83 17.45
C LYS A 87 -10.78 -13.24 16.00
N SER A 88 -10.10 -12.38 15.24
CA SER A 88 -9.48 -12.80 13.99
C SER A 88 -8.63 -14.02 14.32
N SER A 89 -8.84 -15.14 13.62
CA SER A 89 -7.98 -16.31 13.76
C SER A 89 -6.61 -15.90 13.25
N PHE A 90 -5.78 -15.34 14.12
CA PHE A 90 -4.35 -15.16 13.88
C PHE A 90 -3.77 -16.57 13.86
N VAL A 91 -4.03 -17.28 12.77
CA VAL A 91 -3.47 -18.60 12.49
C VAL A 91 -1.98 -18.36 12.57
N ARG A 92 -1.36 -18.92 13.62
CA ARG A 92 0.05 -18.67 13.93
C ARG A 92 0.83 -18.74 12.64
N THR A 93 1.51 -17.65 12.28
CA THR A 93 2.36 -17.59 11.09
C THR A 93 3.32 -18.77 11.17
N PRO A 94 3.21 -19.76 10.28
CA PRO A 94 4.02 -20.97 10.38
C PRO A 94 5.50 -20.59 10.30
N LYS A 95 6.27 -20.90 11.35
CA LYS A 95 7.71 -20.62 11.40
C LYS A 95 8.43 -21.69 10.59
N TYR A 96 8.78 -21.39 9.35
CA TYR A 96 9.50 -22.30 8.46
C TYR A 96 11.00 -22.28 8.76
N GLY A 97 11.39 -22.87 9.89
CA GLY A 97 12.77 -23.28 10.12
C GLY A 97 12.93 -24.72 9.64
N ASN A 98 13.63 -24.93 8.51
CA ASN A 98 14.26 -26.19 8.07
C ASN A 98 13.53 -27.23 7.16
N ASP A 99 12.33 -27.02 6.63
CA ASP A 99 11.78 -28.00 5.68
C ASP A 99 12.40 -27.87 4.27
N LYS A 100 13.16 -28.90 3.87
CA LYS A 100 13.88 -29.01 2.59
C LYS A 100 12.98 -29.28 1.37
N ASP A 101 11.66 -29.43 1.56
CA ASP A 101 10.71 -29.71 0.50
C ASP A 101 9.90 -28.47 0.09
N SER A 102 10.44 -27.72 -0.86
CA SER A 102 9.82 -26.54 -1.49
C SER A 102 8.43 -26.82 -2.08
N ASN A 103 8.15 -28.05 -2.51
CA ASN A 103 6.88 -28.45 -3.11
C ASN A 103 5.74 -28.64 -2.10
N GLU A 104 6.03 -29.13 -0.90
CA GLU A 104 5.06 -29.25 0.21
C GLU A 104 4.70 -27.88 0.79
N LEU A 105 5.69 -26.98 0.90
CA LEU A 105 5.53 -25.60 1.37
C LEU A 105 4.59 -24.81 0.44
N THR A 106 4.76 -24.94 -0.87
CA THR A 106 3.92 -24.28 -1.87
C THR A 106 2.47 -24.77 -1.79
N LYS A 107 2.25 -26.10 -1.69
CA LYS A 107 0.91 -26.70 -1.53
C LYS A 107 0.20 -26.27 -0.24
N ARG A 108 0.93 -26.06 0.86
CA ARG A 108 0.37 -25.61 2.15
C ARG A 108 0.07 -24.11 2.17
N MET A 109 0.86 -23.28 1.48
CA MET A 109 0.55 -21.85 1.27
C MET A 109 -0.70 -21.64 0.41
N ILE A 110 -0.92 -22.47 -0.62
CA ILE A 110 -2.15 -22.46 -1.45
C ILE A 110 -3.43 -22.71 -0.61
N LYS A 111 -3.31 -23.32 0.58
CA LYS A 111 -4.44 -23.58 1.48
C LYS A 111 -4.89 -22.34 2.27
N TYR A 112 -4.12 -21.24 2.27
CA TYR A 112 -4.58 -19.91 2.68
C TYR A 112 -5.52 -19.34 1.60
N LYS A 113 -6.65 -20.01 1.38
CA LYS A 113 -7.71 -19.51 0.50
C LYS A 113 -8.37 -18.33 1.20
N SER A 114 -7.98 -17.11 0.85
CA SER A 114 -8.76 -15.93 1.22
C SER A 114 -10.09 -16.02 0.47
N PRO A 115 -11.24 -16.22 1.13
CA PRO A 115 -12.53 -16.08 0.46
C PRO A 115 -12.66 -14.64 -0.06
N PHE A 116 -13.57 -14.44 -1.03
CA PHE A 116 -13.92 -13.12 -1.53
C PHE A 116 -14.13 -12.18 -0.35
N SER A 117 -13.23 -11.22 -0.21
CA SER A 117 -13.21 -10.33 0.93
C SER A 117 -13.62 -8.96 0.42
N ILE A 118 -14.57 -8.33 1.10
CA ILE A 118 -14.95 -6.92 0.91
C ILE A 118 -13.71 -6.01 0.80
N LYS A 119 -12.61 -6.42 1.46
CA LYS A 119 -11.28 -5.81 1.38
C LYS A 119 -10.79 -5.60 -0.06
N THR A 120 -10.95 -6.56 -0.98
CA THR A 120 -10.49 -6.43 -2.38
C THR A 120 -11.28 -5.39 -3.16
N ILE A 121 -12.60 -5.27 -2.93
CA ILE A 121 -13.41 -4.21 -3.54
C ILE A 121 -12.93 -2.85 -3.03
N ILE A 122 -12.70 -2.74 -1.73
CA ILE A 122 -12.23 -1.51 -1.09
C ILE A 122 -10.84 -1.10 -1.61
N GLU A 123 -9.93 -2.06 -1.80
CA GLU A 123 -8.62 -1.83 -2.42
C GLU A 123 -8.73 -1.23 -3.83
N LEU A 124 -9.61 -1.77 -4.68
CA LEU A 124 -9.83 -1.27 -6.04
C LEU A 124 -10.52 0.09 -6.08
N VAL A 125 -11.53 0.32 -5.24
CA VAL A 125 -12.19 1.62 -5.13
C VAL A 125 -11.22 2.69 -4.64
N LEU A 126 -10.40 2.38 -3.62
CA LEU A 126 -9.37 3.28 -3.15
C LEU A 126 -8.29 3.53 -4.20
N CYS A 127 -7.91 2.52 -4.99
CA CYS A 127 -7.00 2.72 -6.12
C CYS A 127 -7.53 3.80 -7.09
N ILE A 128 -8.79 3.70 -7.50
CA ILE A 128 -9.42 4.69 -8.40
C ILE A 128 -9.46 6.08 -7.73
N TYR A 129 -9.87 6.13 -6.47
CA TYR A 129 -9.94 7.38 -5.70
C TYR A 129 -8.60 8.10 -5.62
N VAL A 130 -7.52 7.37 -5.31
CA VAL A 130 -6.17 7.92 -5.20
C VAL A 130 -5.59 8.30 -6.56
N GLY A 131 -5.93 7.54 -7.62
CA GLY A 131 -5.56 7.88 -8.98
C GLY A 131 -6.21 9.19 -9.44
N LEU A 132 -7.48 9.41 -9.10
CA LEU A 132 -8.16 10.69 -9.33
C LEU A 132 -7.52 11.81 -8.52
N ALA A 133 -7.20 11.57 -7.24
CA ALA A 133 -6.50 12.55 -6.42
C ALA A 133 -5.15 12.95 -7.04
N ALA A 134 -4.36 11.98 -7.50
CA ALA A 134 -3.09 12.24 -8.19
C ALA A 134 -3.26 13.19 -9.39
N PHE A 135 -4.29 12.95 -10.21
CA PHE A 135 -4.62 13.80 -11.34
C PHE A 135 -4.92 15.26 -10.91
N PHE A 136 -5.69 15.45 -9.85
CA PHE A 136 -5.97 16.78 -9.31
C PHE A 136 -4.73 17.48 -8.73
N PHE A 137 -3.85 16.76 -8.04
CA PHE A 137 -2.60 17.32 -7.53
C PHE A 137 -1.70 17.82 -8.67
N PHE A 138 -1.56 17.06 -9.75
CA PHE A 138 -0.81 17.53 -10.92
C PHE A 138 -1.43 18.76 -11.58
N ARG A 139 -2.77 18.77 -11.73
CA ARG A 139 -3.48 19.92 -12.30
C ARG A 139 -3.28 21.20 -11.48
N ASN A 140 -3.12 21.06 -10.18
CA ASN A 140 -2.96 22.19 -9.25
C ASN A 140 -1.48 22.57 -9.02
N GLY A 141 -0.53 21.97 -9.75
CA GLY A 141 0.90 22.30 -9.65
C GLY A 141 1.67 21.58 -8.53
N HIS A 142 1.00 20.78 -7.72
CA HIS A 142 1.60 19.99 -6.64
C HIS A 142 2.29 18.73 -7.19
N SER A 143 3.49 18.91 -7.73
CA SER A 143 4.19 17.84 -8.46
C SER A 143 4.67 16.71 -7.54
N ILE A 144 5.19 17.05 -6.35
CA ILE A 144 5.70 16.08 -5.38
C ILE A 144 4.56 15.24 -4.80
N SER A 145 3.51 15.92 -4.34
CA SER A 145 2.32 15.29 -3.78
C SER A 145 1.62 14.42 -4.83
N GLY A 146 1.49 14.89 -6.07
CA GLY A 146 0.98 14.10 -7.20
C GLY A 146 1.79 12.84 -7.48
N MET A 147 3.13 12.92 -7.47
CA MET A 147 4.01 11.76 -7.67
C MET A 147 3.84 10.71 -6.55
N SER A 148 3.73 11.17 -5.30
CA SER A 148 3.51 10.28 -4.16
C SER A 148 2.16 9.55 -4.25
N MET A 149 1.12 10.23 -4.76
CA MET A 149 -0.20 9.64 -4.98
C MET A 149 -0.19 8.63 -6.14
N LEU A 150 0.59 8.85 -7.20
CA LEU A 150 0.80 7.84 -8.23
C LEU A 150 1.46 6.58 -7.68
N LEU A 151 2.47 6.73 -6.82
CA LEU A 151 3.12 5.60 -6.16
C LEU A 151 2.12 4.81 -5.30
N ALA A 152 1.26 5.51 -4.56
CA ALA A 152 0.18 4.91 -3.78
C ALA A 152 -0.85 4.19 -4.67
N THR A 153 -1.23 4.81 -5.80
CA THR A 153 -2.13 4.22 -6.80
C THR A 153 -1.56 2.93 -7.37
N ALA A 154 -0.26 2.93 -7.74
CA ALA A 154 0.42 1.74 -8.25
C ALA A 154 0.44 0.61 -7.21
N GLY A 155 0.68 0.94 -5.94
CA GLY A 155 0.65 0.00 -4.83
C GLY A 155 -0.71 -0.65 -4.60
N LEU A 156 -1.75 0.18 -4.48
CA LEU A 156 -3.13 -0.25 -4.29
C LEU A 156 -3.64 -1.05 -5.49
N GLY A 157 -3.34 -0.59 -6.70
CA GLY A 157 -3.69 -1.27 -7.94
C GLY A 157 -3.02 -2.64 -8.05
N TYR A 158 -1.72 -2.74 -7.74
CA TYR A 158 -1.00 -4.00 -7.77
C TYR A 158 -1.62 -5.03 -6.82
N ILE A 159 -1.95 -4.63 -5.58
CA ILE A 159 -2.53 -5.56 -4.60
C ILE A 159 -3.98 -5.89 -4.97
N GLY A 160 -4.80 -4.88 -5.26
CA GLY A 160 -6.21 -5.10 -5.59
C GLY A 160 -6.42 -5.99 -6.82
N VAL A 161 -5.62 -5.78 -7.89
CA VAL A 161 -5.69 -6.60 -9.10
C VAL A 161 -5.20 -8.02 -8.84
N ASN A 162 -4.09 -8.21 -8.11
CA ASN A 162 -3.60 -9.55 -7.79
C ASN A 162 -4.57 -10.33 -6.89
N SER A 163 -5.18 -9.67 -5.90
CA SER A 163 -6.24 -10.24 -5.07
C SER A 163 -7.45 -10.67 -5.92
N LEU A 164 -7.84 -9.85 -6.90
CA LEU A 164 -8.94 -10.18 -7.82
C LEU A 164 -8.61 -11.35 -8.75
N ILE A 165 -7.41 -11.37 -9.33
CA ILE A 165 -6.94 -12.47 -10.19
C ILE A 165 -6.94 -13.78 -9.43
N GLU A 166 -6.40 -13.78 -8.21
CA GLU A 166 -6.35 -14.98 -7.37
C GLU A 166 -7.75 -15.48 -7.01
N TYR A 167 -8.67 -14.56 -6.71
CA TYR A 167 -10.07 -14.90 -6.52
C TYR A 167 -10.69 -15.57 -7.76
N ILE A 168 -10.51 -14.99 -8.96
CA ILE A 168 -11.05 -15.55 -10.20
C ILE A 168 -10.46 -16.95 -10.47
N ARG A 169 -9.16 -17.15 -10.23
CA ARG A 169 -8.51 -18.46 -10.35
C ARG A 169 -9.13 -19.48 -9.41
N LEU A 170 -9.37 -19.11 -8.15
CA LEU A 170 -9.99 -19.98 -7.16
C LEU A 170 -11.46 -20.28 -7.45
N ALA A 171 -12.20 -19.33 -8.04
CA ALA A 171 -13.58 -19.54 -8.46
C ALA A 171 -13.67 -20.54 -9.62
N LYS A 172 -12.79 -20.40 -10.62
CA LYS A 172 -12.69 -21.37 -11.75
C LYS A 172 -12.29 -22.77 -11.29
N ALA A 173 -11.44 -22.89 -10.27
CA ALA A 173 -11.03 -24.19 -9.73
C ALA A 173 -12.11 -24.88 -8.88
N ARG A 174 -13.24 -24.21 -8.57
CA ARG A 174 -14.38 -24.77 -7.82
C ARG A 174 -15.58 -25.11 -8.70
N ALA A 175 -15.61 -24.64 -9.95
CA ALA A 175 -16.63 -24.94 -10.95
C ALA A 175 -16.23 -26.17 -11.76
#